data_AF-A0A7Y4M0H9-F1
#
_entry.id   AF-A0A7Y4M0H9-F1
#
_cell.length_a   1.000
_cell.length_b   1.000
_cell.length_c   1.000
_cell.angle_alpha   90.00
_cell.angle_beta   90.00
_cell.angle_gamma   90.00
#
_symmetry.space_group_name_H-M   'P 1'
#
loop_
_entity.id
_entity.type
_entity.pdbx_description
1 polymer ?
#
loop_
_entity_poly.entity_id
_entity_poly.type
_entity_poly.pdbx_seq_one_letter_code
_entity_poly.pdbx_strand_id
1 'polypeptide(L)' 'MEVIVFLVPLALLLGLFGLLGFLWSLKNGQYDDLEGAAWRAISDDDQTPAPRRVELRSEAQP' A
#
# COMPACT_ATOMS: atom_id res chain seq x y z
N MET A 1 4.41 -34.14 -25.88
CA MET A 1 3.57 -34.27 -24.67
C MET A 1 4.41 -34.29 -23.39
N GLU A 2 5.70 -34.63 -23.45
CA GLU A 2 6.65 -34.59 -22.33
C GLU A 2 6.71 -33.27 -21.54
N VAL A 3 6.57 -32.12 -22.21
CA VAL A 3 6.73 -30.81 -21.55
C VAL A 3 5.70 -30.55 -20.45
N ILE A 4 4.48 -31.10 -20.59
CA ILE A 4 3.41 -30.94 -19.62
C ILE A 4 3.79 -31.62 -18.29
N VAL A 5 4.54 -32.72 -18.34
CA VAL A 5 5.02 -33.46 -17.15
C VAL A 5 5.93 -32.59 -16.28
N PHE A 6 6.65 -31.63 -16.86
CA PHE A 6 7.47 -30.68 -16.11
C PHE A 6 6.74 -29.38 -15.79
N LEU A 7 5.92 -28.87 -16.71
CA LEU A 7 5.20 -27.61 -16.53
C LEU A 7 4.13 -27.68 -15.45
N VAL A 8 3.40 -28.80 -15.34
CA VAL A 8 2.33 -28.93 -14.34
C VAL A 8 2.87 -28.90 -12.92
N PRO A 9 3.89 -29.72 -12.54
CA PRO A 9 4.50 -29.62 -11.21
C PRO A 9 5.12 -28.25 -10.96
N LEU A 10 5.80 -27.66 -11.96
CA LEU A 10 6.41 -26.35 -11.82
C LEU A 10 5.37 -25.26 -11.55
N ALA A 11 4.25 -25.26 -12.29
CA ALA A 11 3.17 -24.30 -12.08
C ALA A 11 2.53 -24.46 -10.68
N LEU A 12 2.33 -25.69 -10.22
CA LEU A 12 1.82 -25.96 -8.87
C LEU A 12 2.77 -25.46 -7.78
N LEU A 13 4.08 -25.69 -7.95
CA LEU A 13 5.11 -25.21 -7.02
C LEU A 13 5.15 -23.67 -6.99
N LEU A 14 5.11 -23.02 -8.15
CA LEU A 14 5.07 -21.56 -8.23
C LEU A 14 3.80 -20.98 -7.61
N GLY A 15 2.65 -21.62 -7.86
CA GLY A 15 1.38 -21.24 -7.23
C GLY A 15 1.42 -21.39 -5.71
N LEU A 16 1.95 -22.52 -5.21
CA LEU A 16 2.09 -22.76 -3.77
C LEU A 16 3.08 -21.78 -3.13
N PHE A 17 4.21 -21.49 -3.80
CA PHE A 17 5.18 -20.52 -3.32
C PHE A 17 4.56 -19.12 -3.22
N GLY A 18 3.82 -18.70 -4.24
CA GLY A 18 3.06 -17.45 -4.22
C GLY A 18 2.03 -17.40 -3.09
N LEU A 19 1.28 -18.50 -2.89
CA LEU A 19 0.29 -18.60 -1.82
C LEU A 19 0.92 -18.51 -0.43
N LEU A 20 2.02 -19.24 -0.19
CA LEU A 20 2.75 -19.18 1.08
C LEU A 20 3.33 -17.79 1.33
N GLY A 21 3.91 -17.16 0.31
CA GLY A 21 4.39 -15.78 0.38
C GLY A 21 3.28 -14.78 0.69
N PHE A 22 2.12 -14.95 0.06
CA PHE A 22 0.93 -14.13 0.31
C PHE A 22 0.43 -14.27 1.75
N LEU A 23 0.24 -15.50 2.23
CA LEU A 23 -0.19 -15.78 3.61
C LEU A 23 0.83 -15.26 4.64
N TRP A 24 2.13 -15.38 4.35
CA TRP A 24 3.17 -14.79 5.20
C TRP A 24 3.09 -13.26 5.23
N SER A 25 2.85 -12.61 4.09
CA SER A 25 2.68 -11.16 4.00
C SER A 25 1.45 -10.66 4.76
N LEU A 26 0.34 -11.40 4.72
CA LEU A 26 -0.85 -11.11 5.53
C LEU A 26 -0.54 -11.25 7.03
N LYS A 27 0.15 -12.33 7.43
CA LYS A 27 0.53 -12.54 8.84
C LYS A 27 1.44 -11.44 9.38
N ASN A 28 2.23 -10.79 8.52
CA ASN A 28 3.13 -9.71 8.87
C ASN A 28 2.48 -8.32 8.88
N GLY A 29 1.18 -8.21 8.59
CA GLY A 29 0.46 -6.93 8.62
C GLY A 29 0.85 -5.95 7.50
N GLN A 30 1.49 -6.40 6.41
CA GLN A 30 1.89 -5.50 5.31
C GLN A 30 0.70 -4.82 4.61
N TYR A 31 -0.50 -5.38 4.72
CA TYR A 31 -1.71 -4.87 4.08
C TYR A 31 -2.47 -3.86 4.96
N ASP A 32 -2.10 -3.69 6.23
CA ASP A 32 -2.78 -2.80 7.16
C ASP A 32 -2.60 -1.31 6.77
N ASP A 33 -1.47 -0.97 6.13
CA ASP A 33 -1.20 0.39 5.61
C ASP A 33 -2.05 0.74 4.37
N LEU A 34 -2.47 -0.29 3.59
CA LEU A 34 -3.36 -0.08 2.44
C LEU A 34 -4.77 0.31 2.88
N GLU A 35 -5.23 -0.15 4.05
CA GLU A 35 -6.52 0.22 4.62
C GLU A 35 -6.59 1.73 4.91
N GLY A 36 -5.53 2.29 5.50
CA GLY A 36 -5.43 3.73 5.76
C GLY A 36 -5.24 4.59 4.50
N ALA A 37 -4.54 4.09 3.48
CA ALA A 37 -4.41 4.76 2.19
C ALA A 37 -5.73 4.76 1.39
N ALA A 38 -6.49 3.66 1.42
CA ALA A 38 -7.79 3.55 0.77
C ALA A 38 -8.81 4.53 1.37
N TRP A 39 -8.80 4.69 2.70
CA TRP A 39 -9.63 5.69 3.38
C TRP A 39 -9.32 7.11 2.89
N ARG A 40 -8.04 7.50 2.87
CA ARG A 40 -7.61 8.82 2.34
C ARG A 40 -7.91 9.04 0.86
N ALA A 41 -7.87 7.99 0.04
CA ALA A 41 -8.15 8.11 -1.39
C ALA A 41 -9.64 8.39 -1.70
N ILE A 42 -10.55 8.09 -0.76
CA ILE A 42 -12.00 8.29 -0.90
C ILE A 42 -12.50 9.45 -0.01
N SER A 43 -11.81 9.73 1.10
CA SER A 43 -12.15 10.84 1.98
C SER A 43 -11.79 12.18 1.35
N ASP A 44 -12.81 12.98 1.01
CA ASP A 44 -12.68 14.38 0.54
C ASP A 44 -12.15 15.35 1.62
N ASP A 45 -11.95 14.90 2.86
CA ASP A 45 -11.49 15.72 4.00
C ASP A 45 -10.02 16.17 3.90
N ASP A 46 -9.21 15.56 3.01
CA ASP A 46 -7.83 15.99 2.73
C ASP A 46 -7.76 17.26 1.84
N GLN A 47 -8.89 17.87 1.48
CA GLN A 47 -8.95 19.19 0.83
C GLN A 47 -8.77 20.37 1.79
N THR A 48 -8.06 20.20 2.90
CA THR A 48 -7.62 21.35 3.70
C THR A 48 -6.20 21.72 3.28
N PRO A 49 -6.00 22.73 2.40
CA PRO A 49 -4.66 23.25 2.17
C PRO A 49 -4.16 23.78 3.51
N ALA A 50 -3.07 23.20 4.03
CA ALA A 50 -2.40 23.72 5.20
C ALA A 50 -2.21 25.23 5.01
N PRO A 51 -2.57 26.07 6.01
CA PRO A 51 -2.49 27.50 5.84
C PRO A 51 -1.03 27.84 5.56
N ARG A 52 -0.76 28.26 4.32
CA ARG A 52 0.53 28.80 3.93
C ARG A 52 0.72 30.07 4.77
N ARG A 53 1.54 29.92 5.80
CA ARG A 53 2.29 30.96 6.51
C ARG A 53 2.58 32.14 5.57
N VAL A 54 1.90 33.26 5.77
CA VAL A 54 2.35 34.57 5.28
C VAL A 54 2.23 35.55 6.45
N GLU A 55 3.35 35.67 7.18
CA GLU A 55 3.98 36.95 7.53
C GLU A 55 3.17 38.12 8.12
N LEU A 56 1.94 37.96 8.60
CA LEU A 56 1.18 39.08 9.17
C LEU A 56 1.57 39.47 10.61
N ARG A 57 2.62 38.86 11.18
CA ARG A 57 3.07 39.17 12.55
C ARG A 57 4.58 39.38 12.64
N SER A 58 5.19 39.97 11.63
CA SER A 58 6.50 40.61 11.75
C SER A 58 6.43 42.14 11.62
N GLU A 59 5.24 42.72 11.44
CA GLU A 59 5.05 44.16 11.18
C GLU A 59 4.41 44.93 12.36
N ALA A 60 4.23 44.30 13.52
CA ALA A 60 3.55 44.92 14.68
C ALA A 60 4.44 45.05 15.93
N GLN A 61 5.72 45.38 15.75
CA GLN A 61 6.58 45.95 16.81
C GLN A 61 7.74 46.71 16.15
N PRO A 62 7.91 48.01 16.40
CA PRO A 62 8.39 48.53 17.70
C PRO A 62 7.36 49.29 18.54
#